data_AF-A0A084VJ77-F1
#
_entry.id   AF-A0A084VJ77-F1
#
_cell.length_a   1.000
_cell.length_b   1.000
_cell.length_c   1.000
_cell.angle_alpha   90.00
_cell.angle_beta   90.00
_cell.angle_gamma   90.00
#
_symmetry.space_group_name_H-M   'P 1'
#
loop_
_entity.id
_entity.type
_entity.pdbx_description
1 polymer ?
#
loop_
_entity_poly.entity_id
_entity_poly.type
_entity_poly.pdbx_seq_one_letter_code
_entity_poly.pdbx_strand_id
1 'polypeptide(L)'
;MDQEIQNAKTGTQKPLIVIDLMALFGLFCDDKYSLLCGSQIGLVERRADDFFKRLAETGAELVFFYDGTLQEFKQETWTARQNEKYKNMIAIVDDINQGTPLTQIVNRHWRTIPNNTGLKLKRVAKQHGQMIISVAVECDQALAAYAVKHKALAIISHDTDFFIFEGNWQLWSANHMNIETLETIGYNRKALLKTLGLNWNQMAVFATLGGNDFFKYDEVEPFLDSFGQHNLKFYKLADYVRNLALDKRSIKKTIDRVLSRVYRDRPVPREAREWFQQSLTFYKTDCKAVNKNPSADPLQKFLLDANQHFVYNILTGHPFNCTLYFFDYRSTVFGNYFDIISPIISRIAGIILYHHRQEGIEHVNVMTKRCHTESHAMLTVPAEFPEHAVPPPIQDLHASDADTCERLLMPKLALLAWVCSDNLPFEPFAALPPSLMVTVLTLFRLIEYGALALFEADLLLWIAYDLSIDGFDPSTERRPYRLDPRAFRVGFLFQKIYAHFARVAKSLGLPRMYKPSTPYDGLRFHNQYGAWRDGHIQNQMGTSFSDWRLYSSVAKTV
;
A
#
# COMPACT_ATOMS: atom_id res chain seq x y z
N MET A 1 -0.26 9.39 25.27
CA MET A 1 -1.50 9.70 24.52
C MET A 1 -2.74 9.58 25.39
N ASP A 2 -2.85 8.52 26.19
CA ASP A 2 -4.02 8.29 27.06
C ASP A 2 -4.42 9.50 27.90
N GLN A 3 -3.47 10.11 28.63
CA GLN A 3 -3.74 11.32 29.44
C GLN A 3 -4.35 12.46 28.62
N GLU A 4 -3.85 12.73 27.41
CA GLU A 4 -4.39 13.77 26.52
C GLU A 4 -5.80 13.43 26.06
N ILE A 5 -6.07 12.15 25.78
CA ILE A 5 -7.39 11.66 25.41
C ILE A 5 -8.35 11.80 26.59
N GLN A 6 -7.96 11.40 27.81
CA GLN A 6 -8.78 11.58 29.00
C GLN A 6 -9.09 13.06 29.26
N ASN A 7 -8.10 13.95 29.13
CA ASN A 7 -8.28 15.39 29.31
C ASN A 7 -9.23 16.01 28.27
N ALA A 8 -9.26 15.47 27.05
CA ALA A 8 -10.10 15.96 25.96
C ALA A 8 -11.54 15.42 26.00
N LYS A 9 -11.83 14.39 26.81
CA LYS A 9 -13.19 13.87 26.95
C LYS A 9 -14.10 14.93 27.56
N THR A 10 -15.14 15.31 26.82
CA THR A 10 -16.16 16.24 27.32
C THR A 10 -17.53 15.58 27.24
N GLY A 11 -18.07 15.19 28.40
CA GLY A 11 -19.35 14.48 28.48
C GLY A 11 -19.35 13.17 27.68
N THR A 12 -20.27 13.04 26.73
CA THR A 12 -20.41 11.84 25.88
C THR A 12 -19.60 11.90 24.58
N GLN A 13 -18.91 13.02 24.28
CA GLN A 13 -18.17 13.16 23.04
C GLN A 13 -16.80 12.49 23.16
N LYS A 14 -16.53 11.53 22.27
CA LYS A 14 -15.23 10.85 22.18
C LYS A 14 -14.21 11.75 21.48
N PRO A 15 -12.99 11.89 22.02
CA PRO A 15 -11.91 12.57 21.31
C PRO A 15 -11.56 11.83 20.01
N LEU A 16 -11.58 12.55 18.89
CA LEU A 16 -11.27 12.00 17.58
C LEU A 16 -9.77 12.01 17.32
N ILE A 17 -9.22 10.86 16.96
CA ILE A 17 -7.85 10.68 16.48
C ILE A 17 -7.90 10.31 15.00
N VAL A 18 -7.28 11.13 14.16
CA VAL A 18 -7.18 10.87 12.73
C VAL A 18 -5.79 10.29 12.44
N ILE A 19 -5.72 9.21 11.68
CA ILE A 19 -4.52 8.39 11.57
C ILE A 19 -4.14 8.24 10.11
N ASP A 20 -2.94 8.70 9.76
CA ASP A 20 -2.29 8.31 8.51
C ASP A 20 -1.81 6.86 8.67
N LEU A 21 -2.52 5.93 8.05
CA LEU A 21 -2.21 4.51 8.21
C LEU A 21 -0.91 4.11 7.50
N MET A 22 -0.52 4.84 6.44
CA MET A 22 0.74 4.59 5.74
C MET A 22 1.92 4.91 6.65
N ALA A 23 1.79 5.91 7.52
CA ALA A 23 2.81 6.27 8.49
C ALA A 23 3.10 5.17 9.54
N LEU A 24 2.16 4.26 9.79
CA LEU A 24 2.29 3.22 10.82
C LEU A 24 3.01 1.94 10.35
N PHE A 25 3.34 1.80 9.06
CA PHE A 25 4.09 0.63 8.60
C PHE A 25 5.46 0.52 9.28
N GLY A 26 6.16 1.64 9.48
CA GLY A 26 7.44 1.65 10.18
C GLY A 26 7.36 1.16 11.62
N LEU A 27 6.23 1.40 12.29
CA LEU A 27 5.97 0.99 13.68
C LEU A 27 5.79 -0.53 13.80
N PHE A 28 4.98 -1.12 12.92
CA PHE A 28 4.68 -2.56 12.98
C PHE A 28 5.69 -3.44 12.23
N CYS A 29 6.49 -2.84 11.34
CA CYS A 29 7.49 -3.53 10.51
C CYS A 29 8.91 -3.06 10.88
N ASP A 30 9.16 -2.94 12.17
CA ASP A 30 10.45 -2.54 12.73
C ASP A 30 11.48 -3.69 12.68
N ASP A 31 11.03 -4.95 12.82
CA ASP A 31 11.88 -6.14 12.70
C ASP A 31 12.35 -6.37 11.23
N LYS A 32 13.50 -5.78 10.90
CA LYS A 32 14.15 -5.92 9.59
C LYS A 32 14.59 -7.35 9.28
N TYR A 33 14.86 -8.18 10.29
CA TYR A 33 15.21 -9.58 10.09
C TYR A 33 13.99 -10.36 9.60
N SER A 34 12.85 -10.16 10.26
CA SER A 34 11.57 -10.75 9.85
C SER A 34 11.17 -10.28 8.45
N LEU A 35 11.32 -8.99 8.14
CA LEU A 35 11.02 -8.44 6.82
C LEU A 35 11.81 -9.11 5.69
N LEU A 36 13.11 -9.37 5.88
CA LEU A 36 13.93 -10.08 4.90
C LEU A 36 13.54 -11.56 4.75
N CYS A 37 12.85 -12.15 5.72
CA CYS A 37 12.30 -13.50 5.60
C CYS A 37 10.89 -13.50 4.94
N GLY A 38 10.34 -12.32 4.63
CA GLY A 38 8.99 -12.16 4.11
C GLY A 38 7.92 -11.89 5.17
N SER A 39 8.32 -11.52 6.38
CA SER A 39 7.49 -11.25 7.58
C SER A 39 6.75 -12.46 8.16
N GLN A 40 6.45 -12.36 9.46
CA GLN A 40 5.51 -13.24 10.16
C GLN A 40 4.14 -12.57 10.19
N ILE A 41 3.39 -12.69 9.09
CA ILE A 41 2.24 -11.81 8.80
C ILE A 41 1.21 -11.83 9.92
N GLY A 42 0.85 -13.01 10.44
CA GLY A 42 -0.12 -13.15 11.52
C GLY A 42 0.33 -12.47 12.82
N LEU A 43 1.61 -12.55 13.17
CA LEU A 43 2.14 -11.92 14.39
C LEU A 43 2.12 -10.39 14.28
N VAL A 44 2.49 -9.84 13.12
CA VAL A 44 2.47 -8.39 12.89
C VAL A 44 1.03 -7.86 12.86
N GLU A 45 0.10 -8.59 12.23
CA GLU A 45 -1.32 -8.20 12.25
C GLU A 45 -1.91 -8.23 13.66
N ARG A 46 -1.56 -9.22 14.50
CA ARG A 46 -1.97 -9.25 15.93
C ARG A 46 -1.43 -8.07 16.71
N ARG A 47 -0.14 -7.72 16.55
CA ARG A 47 0.45 -6.53 17.21
C ARG A 47 -0.26 -5.24 16.81
N ALA A 48 -0.61 -5.09 15.54
CA ALA A 48 -1.38 -3.94 15.06
C ALA A 48 -2.81 -3.92 15.63
N ASP A 49 -3.44 -5.10 15.74
CA ASP A 49 -4.78 -5.25 16.32
C ASP A 49 -4.79 -4.83 17.79
N ASP A 50 -3.86 -5.36 18.59
CA ASP A 50 -3.71 -5.03 20.02
C ASP A 50 -3.42 -3.54 20.25
N PHE A 51 -2.63 -2.93 19.36
CA PHE A 51 -2.36 -1.50 19.41
C PHE A 51 -3.62 -0.67 19.16
N PHE A 52 -4.34 -0.91 18.06
CA PHE A 52 -5.54 -0.15 17.73
C PHE A 52 -6.65 -0.37 18.76
N LYS A 53 -6.78 -1.59 19.26
CA LYS A 53 -7.70 -1.94 20.34
C LYS A 53 -7.41 -1.11 21.60
N ARG A 54 -6.17 -1.13 22.09
CA ARG A 54 -5.77 -0.33 23.26
C ARG A 54 -6.01 1.16 23.05
N LEU A 55 -5.67 1.68 21.87
CA LEU A 55 -5.91 3.08 21.56
C LEU A 55 -7.42 3.41 21.58
N ALA A 56 -8.27 2.55 21.04
CA ALA A 56 -9.73 2.72 21.11
C ALA A 56 -10.27 2.60 22.55
N GLU A 57 -9.71 1.70 23.36
CA GLU A 57 -10.06 1.49 24.77
C GLU A 57 -9.74 2.69 25.67
N THR A 58 -8.81 3.57 25.27
CA THR A 58 -8.65 4.88 25.93
C THR A 58 -9.92 5.75 25.83
N GLY A 59 -10.87 5.39 24.97
CA GLY A 59 -12.12 6.11 24.71
C GLY A 59 -12.04 7.05 23.51
N ALA A 60 -10.98 6.95 22.70
CA ALA A 60 -10.86 7.65 21.43
C ALA A 60 -11.78 7.08 20.35
N GLU A 61 -12.23 7.96 19.45
CA GLU A 61 -12.77 7.57 18.15
C GLU A 61 -11.63 7.56 17.13
N LEU A 62 -11.48 6.47 16.38
CA LEU A 62 -10.39 6.29 15.42
C LEU A 62 -10.91 6.42 13.99
N VAL A 63 -10.26 7.29 13.22
CA VAL A 63 -10.50 7.42 11.77
C VAL A 63 -9.18 7.27 11.04
N PHE A 64 -9.10 6.23 10.21
CA PHE A 64 -7.92 5.89 9.43
C PHE A 64 -8.04 6.43 8.02
N PHE A 65 -6.96 7.03 7.54
CA PHE A 65 -6.77 7.46 6.17
C PHE A 65 -5.76 6.55 5.49
N TYR A 66 -6.03 6.20 4.23
CA TYR A 66 -5.17 5.35 3.42
C TYR A 66 -5.14 5.83 1.98
N ASP A 67 -3.98 5.77 1.34
CA ASP A 67 -3.80 6.19 -0.04
C ASP A 67 -4.70 5.40 -1.00
N GLY A 68 -5.50 6.12 -1.79
CA GLY A 68 -6.31 5.56 -2.86
C GLY A 68 -5.58 5.61 -4.20
N THR A 69 -6.18 6.31 -5.16
CA THR A 69 -5.74 6.33 -6.55
C THR A 69 -4.51 7.21 -6.72
N LEU A 70 -3.52 6.72 -7.46
CA LEU A 70 -2.32 7.48 -7.81
C LEU A 70 -2.73 8.69 -8.66
N GLN A 71 -2.47 9.89 -8.16
CA GLN A 71 -2.76 11.12 -8.88
C GLN A 71 -1.77 11.31 -10.03
N GLU A 72 -2.24 11.87 -11.16
CA GLU A 72 -1.47 11.98 -12.40
C GLU A 72 -0.14 12.72 -12.21
N PHE A 73 -0.16 13.87 -11.52
CA PHE A 73 1.04 14.65 -11.26
C PHE A 73 2.08 13.94 -10.37
N LYS A 74 1.70 12.87 -9.63
CA LYS A 74 2.62 12.05 -8.84
C LYS A 74 3.20 10.86 -9.60
N GLN A 75 2.81 10.61 -10.84
CA GLN A 75 3.26 9.44 -11.59
C GLN A 75 4.79 9.41 -11.76
N GLU A 76 5.42 10.55 -12.05
CA GLU A 76 6.88 10.65 -12.19
C GLU A 76 7.58 10.36 -10.87
N THR A 77 7.17 11.04 -9.79
CA THR A 77 7.72 10.85 -8.44
C THR A 77 7.55 9.41 -7.96
N TRP A 78 6.37 8.83 -8.19
CA TRP A 78 6.10 7.43 -7.85
C TRP A 78 7.01 6.48 -8.64
N THR A 79 7.16 6.70 -9.95
CA THR A 79 8.01 5.89 -10.84
C THR A 79 9.48 5.96 -10.41
N ALA A 80 9.99 7.15 -10.13
CA ALA A 80 11.34 7.35 -9.61
C ALA A 80 11.56 6.59 -8.29
N ARG A 81 10.63 6.74 -7.33
CA ARG A 81 10.67 6.01 -6.04
C ARG A 81 10.62 4.49 -6.22
N GLN A 82 9.83 3.96 -7.16
CA GLN A 82 9.80 2.51 -7.41
C GLN A 82 11.08 1.99 -8.08
N ASN A 83 11.66 2.77 -9.01
CA ASN A 83 12.93 2.41 -9.64
C ASN A 83 14.08 2.40 -8.64
N GLU A 84 14.14 3.37 -7.74
CA GLU A 84 15.11 3.40 -6.64
C GLU A 84 14.91 2.20 -5.69
N LYS A 85 13.67 1.92 -5.29
CA LYS A 85 13.34 0.74 -4.48
C LYS A 85 13.80 -0.56 -5.15
N TYR A 86 13.58 -0.70 -6.45
CA TYR A 86 14.04 -1.87 -7.20
C TYR A 86 15.57 -1.99 -7.14
N LYS A 87 16.32 -0.91 -7.40
CA LYS A 87 17.80 -0.91 -7.28
C LYS A 87 18.27 -1.32 -5.89
N ASN A 88 17.64 -0.77 -4.85
CA ASN A 88 17.95 -1.09 -3.46
C ASN A 88 17.66 -2.57 -3.12
N MET A 89 16.53 -3.10 -3.59
CA MET A 89 16.19 -4.51 -3.42
C MET A 89 17.17 -5.44 -4.16
N ILE A 90 17.64 -5.04 -5.34
CA ILE A 90 18.67 -5.78 -6.09
C ILE A 90 19.99 -5.86 -5.32
N ALA A 91 20.43 -4.78 -4.67
CA ALA A 91 21.63 -4.80 -3.85
C ALA A 91 21.51 -5.78 -2.65
N ILE A 92 20.32 -5.87 -2.03
CA ILE A 92 20.04 -6.85 -0.98
C ILE A 92 20.10 -8.29 -1.54
N VAL A 93 19.50 -8.50 -2.72
CA VAL A 93 19.52 -9.80 -3.40
C VAL A 93 20.96 -10.25 -3.70
N ASP A 94 21.84 -9.32 -4.09
CA ASP A 94 23.26 -9.61 -4.35
C ASP A 94 23.98 -10.09 -3.09
N ASP A 95 23.72 -9.47 -1.94
CA ASP A 95 24.30 -9.90 -0.66
C ASP A 95 23.81 -11.30 -0.24
N ILE A 96 22.54 -11.61 -0.49
CA ILE A 96 21.97 -12.94 -0.25
C ILE A 96 22.63 -13.98 -1.16
N ASN A 97 22.80 -13.67 -2.44
CA ASN A 97 23.49 -14.57 -3.39
C ASN A 97 24.94 -14.84 -2.98
N GLN A 98 25.61 -13.87 -2.36
CA GLN A 98 26.96 -14.02 -1.82
C GLN A 98 27.02 -14.83 -0.50
N GLY A 99 25.87 -15.26 0.04
CA GLY A 99 25.80 -15.99 1.30
C GLY A 99 26.14 -15.13 2.52
N THR A 100 25.94 -13.81 2.42
CA THR A 100 26.21 -12.87 3.50
C THR A 100 25.34 -13.19 4.73
N PRO A 101 25.90 -13.19 5.96
CA PRO A 101 25.11 -13.38 7.18
C PRO A 101 23.97 -12.36 7.29
N LEU A 102 22.78 -12.79 7.73
CA LEU A 102 21.58 -11.97 7.77
C LEU A 102 21.78 -10.67 8.57
N THR A 103 22.52 -10.74 9.67
CA THR A 103 22.88 -9.57 10.51
C THR A 103 23.65 -8.51 9.74
N GLN A 104 24.58 -8.91 8.86
CA GLN A 104 25.35 -7.97 8.06
C GLN A 104 24.49 -7.31 6.98
N ILE A 105 23.57 -8.07 6.35
CA ILE A 105 22.63 -7.53 5.37
C ILE A 105 21.73 -6.48 6.02
N VAL A 106 21.14 -6.80 7.18
CA VAL A 106 20.28 -5.88 7.93
C VAL A 106 21.04 -4.60 8.30
N ASN A 107 22.26 -4.71 8.80
CA ASN A 107 23.06 -3.54 9.19
C ASN A 107 23.42 -2.66 7.98
N ARG A 108 23.78 -3.27 6.85
CA ARG A 108 24.16 -2.56 5.61
C ARG A 108 22.97 -1.86 4.97
N HIS A 109 21.81 -2.51 4.98
CA HIS A 109 20.61 -2.08 4.24
C HIS A 109 19.48 -1.58 5.13
N TRP A 110 19.74 -1.29 6.42
CA TRP A 110 18.71 -0.95 7.41
C TRP A 110 17.69 0.08 6.91
N ARG A 111 18.17 1.13 6.23
CA ARG A 111 17.36 2.25 5.70
C ARG A 111 16.70 1.96 4.36
N THR A 112 17.21 0.98 3.61
CA THR A 112 16.76 0.65 2.25
C THR A 112 15.86 -0.59 2.21
N ILE A 113 15.82 -1.38 3.29
CA ILE A 113 14.85 -2.47 3.46
C ILE A 113 13.43 -1.90 3.49
N PRO A 114 12.51 -2.35 2.61
CA PRO A 114 11.15 -1.86 2.58
C PRO A 114 10.40 -2.10 3.90
N ASN A 115 9.72 -1.07 4.41
CA ASN A 115 8.89 -1.16 5.62
C ASN A 115 7.57 -1.94 5.44
N ASN A 116 7.33 -2.55 4.28
CA ASN A 116 6.16 -3.41 4.06
C ASN A 116 6.45 -4.43 2.97
N THR A 117 6.40 -5.72 3.32
CA THR A 117 6.60 -6.84 2.38
C THR A 117 5.35 -7.65 2.08
N GLY A 118 4.16 -7.18 2.45
CA GLY A 118 2.90 -7.90 2.14
C GLY A 118 1.74 -7.58 3.06
N LEU A 119 1.99 -6.88 4.17
CA LEU A 119 1.04 -6.60 5.23
C LEU A 119 -0.13 -5.73 4.76
N LYS A 120 -1.33 -6.10 5.24
CA LYS A 120 -2.58 -5.43 4.91
C LYS A 120 -3.14 -4.72 6.13
N LEU A 121 -2.40 -3.77 6.71
CA LEU A 121 -2.82 -3.01 7.90
C LEU A 121 -4.24 -2.44 7.81
N LYS A 122 -4.68 -2.01 6.62
CA LYS A 122 -6.07 -1.56 6.38
C LYS A 122 -7.15 -2.57 6.81
N ARG A 123 -6.87 -3.87 6.75
CA ARG A 123 -7.78 -4.95 7.16
C ARG A 123 -7.92 -5.01 8.67
N VAL A 124 -6.83 -4.75 9.39
CA VAL A 124 -6.80 -4.73 10.85
C VAL A 124 -7.44 -3.44 11.35
N ALA A 125 -6.98 -2.29 10.87
CA ALA A 125 -7.47 -0.97 11.26
C ALA A 125 -9.00 -0.80 11.12
N LYS A 126 -9.61 -1.33 10.04
CA LYS A 126 -11.08 -1.31 9.83
C LYS A 126 -11.91 -1.96 10.94
N GLN A 127 -11.31 -2.81 11.77
CA GLN A 127 -12.00 -3.46 12.89
C GLN A 127 -12.13 -2.52 14.09
N HIS A 128 -11.33 -1.46 14.15
CA HIS A 128 -11.21 -0.55 15.29
C HIS A 128 -11.69 0.88 15.00
N GLY A 129 -12.02 1.20 13.75
CA GLY A 129 -12.43 2.54 13.38
C GLY A 129 -12.86 2.69 11.93
N GLN A 130 -13.32 3.89 11.58
CA GLN A 130 -13.70 4.22 10.21
C GLN A 130 -12.46 4.24 9.31
N MET A 131 -12.56 3.68 8.12
CA MET A 131 -11.52 3.76 7.09
C MET A 131 -11.98 4.67 5.95
N ILE A 132 -11.21 5.71 5.67
CA ILE A 132 -11.39 6.62 4.56
C ILE A 132 -10.24 6.41 3.58
N ILE A 133 -10.57 6.24 2.30
CA ILE A 133 -9.58 6.12 1.23
C ILE A 133 -9.74 7.33 0.32
N SER A 134 -8.66 8.09 0.16
CA SER A 134 -8.70 9.32 -0.62
C SER A 134 -8.54 9.03 -2.11
N VAL A 135 -9.53 9.45 -2.91
CA VAL A 135 -9.56 9.23 -4.36
C VAL A 135 -9.50 10.55 -5.14
N ALA A 136 -10.20 11.59 -4.66
CA ALA A 136 -10.35 12.86 -5.37
C ALA A 136 -9.20 13.85 -5.13
N VAL A 137 -8.50 13.72 -4.01
CA VAL A 137 -7.37 14.59 -3.63
C VAL A 137 -6.30 13.75 -2.93
N GLU A 138 -5.14 14.33 -2.65
CA GLU A 138 -4.11 13.68 -1.86
C GLU A 138 -4.63 13.27 -0.47
N CYS A 139 -4.10 12.15 0.03
CA CYS A 139 -4.49 11.60 1.32
C CYS A 139 -4.23 12.60 2.45
N ASP A 140 -3.07 13.25 2.45
CA ASP A 140 -2.67 14.20 3.50
C ASP A 140 -3.59 15.42 3.54
N GLN A 141 -3.96 15.93 2.35
CA GLN A 141 -4.93 17.01 2.23
C GLN A 141 -6.32 16.60 2.74
N ALA A 142 -6.82 15.43 2.33
CA ALA A 142 -8.12 14.92 2.78
C ALA A 142 -8.14 14.71 4.29
N LEU A 143 -7.06 14.15 4.84
CA LEU A 143 -6.87 13.88 6.25
C LEU A 143 -6.87 15.16 7.07
N ALA A 144 -6.04 16.14 6.70
CA ALA A 144 -5.95 17.42 7.38
C ALA A 144 -7.30 18.18 7.37
N ALA A 145 -7.97 18.20 6.22
CA ALA A 145 -9.27 18.86 6.09
C ALA A 145 -10.38 18.13 6.89
N TYR A 146 -10.35 16.79 6.96
CA TYR A 146 -11.23 16.03 7.84
C TYR A 146 -10.98 16.35 9.32
N ALA A 147 -9.71 16.37 9.74
CA ALA A 147 -9.32 16.69 11.12
C ALA A 147 -9.80 18.09 11.55
N VAL A 148 -9.71 19.08 10.67
CA VAL A 148 -10.24 20.43 10.93
C VAL A 148 -11.76 20.42 11.06
N LYS A 149 -12.45 19.83 10.07
CA LYS A 149 -13.91 19.80 10.02
C LYS A 149 -14.54 19.09 11.22
N HIS A 150 -13.93 17.98 11.64
CA HIS A 150 -14.42 17.15 12.72
C HIS A 150 -13.78 17.47 14.09
N LYS A 151 -13.00 18.56 14.17
CA LYS A 151 -12.34 19.02 15.40
C LYS A 151 -11.55 17.91 16.08
N ALA A 152 -10.73 17.21 15.30
CA ALA A 152 -9.88 16.14 15.82
C ALA A 152 -8.98 16.66 16.95
N LEU A 153 -8.75 15.81 17.95
CA LEU A 153 -7.78 16.06 19.00
C LEU A 153 -6.37 16.04 18.42
N ALA A 154 -6.07 14.99 17.64
CA ALA A 154 -4.74 14.78 17.08
C ALA A 154 -4.76 14.07 15.73
N ILE A 155 -3.68 14.27 14.99
CA ILE A 155 -3.28 13.49 13.82
C ILE A 155 -2.08 12.63 14.19
N ILE A 156 -2.11 11.33 13.89
CA ILE A 156 -0.94 10.45 13.96
C ILE A 156 -0.33 10.35 12.56
N SER A 157 0.89 10.84 12.39
CA SER A 157 1.68 10.69 11.16
C SER A 157 3.17 10.92 11.44
N HIS A 158 4.02 10.66 10.46
CA HIS A 158 5.40 11.14 10.43
C HIS A 158 5.66 12.09 9.25
N ASP A 159 4.64 12.41 8.45
CA ASP A 159 4.76 13.37 7.36
C ASP A 159 4.86 14.80 7.88
N THR A 160 5.87 15.53 7.42
CA THR A 160 6.11 16.91 7.82
C THR A 160 5.12 17.90 7.21
N ASP A 161 4.38 17.54 6.16
CA ASP A 161 3.35 18.41 5.59
C ASP A 161 2.24 18.75 6.60
N PHE A 162 2.01 17.89 7.60
CA PHE A 162 1.11 18.17 8.72
C PHE A 162 1.55 19.35 9.61
N PHE A 163 2.81 19.81 9.54
CA PHE A 163 3.18 21.08 10.18
C PHE A 163 2.61 22.30 9.45
N ILE A 164 2.28 22.16 8.16
CA ILE A 164 1.96 23.28 7.27
C ILE A 164 0.46 23.52 7.18
N PHE A 165 -0.34 22.45 7.09
CA PHE A 165 -1.81 22.54 7.03
C PHE A 165 -2.36 23.41 8.16
N GLU A 166 -3.43 24.15 7.94
CA GLU A 166 -4.11 24.89 9.00
C GLU A 166 -4.95 23.96 9.88
N GLY A 167 -4.98 24.17 11.21
CA GLY A 167 -5.93 23.49 12.09
C GLY A 167 -5.53 23.45 13.56
N ASN A 168 -6.52 23.28 14.44
CA ASN A 168 -6.32 23.20 15.90
C ASN A 168 -6.34 21.75 16.39
N TRP A 169 -5.34 20.97 15.97
CA TRP A 169 -5.11 19.57 16.36
C TRP A 169 -3.61 19.37 16.67
N GLN A 170 -3.30 18.39 17.53
CA GLN A 170 -1.92 18.01 17.85
C GLN A 170 -1.35 17.08 16.77
N LEU A 171 -0.05 17.18 16.47
CA LEU A 171 0.63 16.20 15.61
C LEU A 171 1.39 15.21 16.49
N TRP A 172 0.94 13.96 16.50
CA TRP A 172 1.58 12.87 17.24
C TRP A 172 2.47 12.04 16.31
N SER A 173 3.71 11.81 16.73
CA SER A 173 4.70 11.15 15.88
C SER A 173 4.45 9.65 15.76
N ALA A 174 4.27 9.15 14.55
CA ALA A 174 4.26 7.71 14.30
C ALA A 174 5.63 7.05 14.58
N ASN A 175 6.73 7.78 14.36
CA ASN A 175 8.10 7.24 14.50
C ASN A 175 8.56 7.06 15.94
N HIS A 176 7.97 7.78 16.89
CA HIS A 176 8.34 7.75 18.31
C HIS A 176 7.30 7.04 19.18
N MET A 177 6.37 6.34 18.53
CA MET A 177 5.26 5.70 19.21
C MET A 177 5.71 4.42 19.90
N ASN A 178 5.41 4.30 21.19
CA ASN A 178 5.54 3.05 21.91
C ASN A 178 4.22 2.26 21.81
N ILE A 179 4.28 1.08 21.21
CA ILE A 179 3.11 0.23 20.97
C ILE A 179 2.49 -0.24 22.30
N GLU A 180 3.31 -0.45 23.33
CA GLU A 180 2.88 -0.99 24.62
C GLU A 180 2.29 0.08 25.54
N THR A 181 2.93 1.24 25.62
CA THR A 181 2.58 2.31 26.57
C THR A 181 1.70 3.42 25.97
N LEU A 182 1.53 3.45 24.64
CA LEU A 182 0.87 4.56 23.92
C LEU A 182 1.52 5.94 24.20
N GLU A 183 2.83 5.95 24.47
CA GLU A 183 3.65 7.15 24.55
C GLU A 183 4.15 7.54 23.17
N THR A 184 4.21 8.85 22.90
CA THR A 184 4.77 9.40 21.66
C THR A 184 5.16 10.86 21.87
N ILE A 185 5.90 11.42 20.91
CA ILE A 185 6.19 12.84 20.83
C ILE A 185 5.00 13.57 20.19
N GLY A 186 4.46 14.55 20.90
CA GLY A 186 3.50 15.52 20.37
C GLY A 186 4.19 16.81 19.94
N TYR A 187 4.05 17.20 18.68
CA TYR A 187 4.64 18.42 18.15
C TYR A 187 3.71 19.62 18.30
N ASN A 188 4.26 20.73 18.80
CA ASN A 188 3.52 21.99 19.00
C ASN A 188 3.59 22.88 17.76
N ARG A 189 2.59 22.75 16.88
CA ARG A 189 2.49 23.54 15.63
C ARG A 189 2.31 25.04 15.88
N LYS A 190 1.69 25.45 16.98
CA LYS A 190 1.56 26.88 17.36
C LYS A 190 2.90 27.48 17.78
N ALA A 191 3.73 26.71 18.47
CA ALA A 191 5.08 27.14 18.83
C ALA A 191 5.95 27.33 17.57
N LEU A 192 5.80 26.47 16.56
CA LEU A 192 6.48 26.63 15.27
C LEU A 192 6.07 27.95 14.59
N LEU A 193 4.77 28.23 14.47
CA LEU A 193 4.28 29.51 13.93
C LEU A 193 4.84 30.71 14.68
N LYS A 194 4.80 30.69 16.02
CA LYS A 194 5.35 31.75 16.86
C LYS A 194 6.84 31.95 16.63
N THR A 195 7.58 30.86 16.49
CA THR A 195 9.04 30.88 16.25
C THR A 195 9.38 31.47 14.88
N LEU A 196 8.59 31.15 13.85
CA LEU A 196 8.77 31.69 12.51
C LEU A 196 8.13 33.08 12.32
N GLY A 197 7.32 33.55 13.28
CA GLY A 197 6.51 34.76 13.16
C GLY A 197 5.45 34.69 12.06
N LEU A 198 5.07 33.48 11.62
CA LEU A 198 4.14 33.27 10.52
C LEU A 198 2.71 33.03 11.03
N ASN A 199 1.73 33.27 10.16
CA ASN A 199 0.37 32.77 10.32
C ASN A 199 0.08 31.60 9.37
N TRP A 200 -1.07 30.93 9.53
CA TRP A 200 -1.43 29.76 8.72
C TRP A 200 -1.48 30.05 7.21
N ASN A 201 -2.00 31.21 6.79
CA ASN A 201 -2.04 31.59 5.38
C ASN A 201 -0.63 31.73 4.78
N GLN A 202 0.35 32.10 5.60
CA GLN A 202 1.74 32.23 5.20
C GLN A 202 2.49 30.89 5.19
N MET A 203 2.07 29.89 5.98
CA MET A 203 2.74 28.59 6.04
C MET A 203 2.74 27.87 4.69
N ALA A 204 1.64 27.94 3.93
CA ALA A 204 1.58 27.35 2.59
C ALA A 204 2.62 27.96 1.63
N VAL A 205 2.81 29.28 1.68
CA VAL A 205 3.82 29.99 0.87
C VAL A 205 5.22 29.64 1.34
N PHE A 206 5.42 29.57 2.66
CA PHE A 206 6.68 29.16 3.27
C PHE A 206 7.09 27.74 2.83
N ALA A 207 6.17 26.78 2.89
CA ALA A 207 6.44 25.41 2.43
C ALA A 207 6.72 25.34 0.93
N THR A 208 5.92 26.06 0.12
CA THR A 208 6.13 26.14 -1.34
C THR A 208 7.52 26.66 -1.67
N LEU A 209 7.96 27.73 -1.01
CA LEU A 209 9.29 28.31 -1.25
C LEU A 209 10.43 27.57 -0.56
N GLY A 210 10.13 26.70 0.40
CA GLY A 210 11.08 25.80 1.04
C GLY A 210 11.37 24.54 0.23
N GLY A 211 10.58 24.28 -0.83
CA GLY A 211 10.67 23.10 -1.67
C GLY A 211 9.72 22.00 -1.19
N ASN A 212 8.82 21.54 -2.06
CA ASN A 212 7.90 20.43 -1.78
C ASN A 212 7.59 19.61 -3.04
N ASP A 213 6.63 18.68 -2.96
CA ASP A 213 6.25 17.76 -4.05
C ASP A 213 5.78 18.49 -5.33
N PHE A 214 5.28 19.72 -5.22
CA PHE A 214 4.79 20.52 -6.36
C PHE A 214 5.85 21.49 -6.88
N PHE A 215 6.50 22.24 -5.97
CA PHE A 215 7.56 23.18 -6.32
C PHE A 215 8.87 22.65 -5.75
N LYS A 216 9.56 21.83 -6.56
CA LYS A 216 10.68 20.99 -6.15
C LYS A 216 11.83 21.82 -5.55
N TYR A 217 12.57 21.21 -4.63
CA TYR A 217 13.69 21.87 -3.95
C TYR A 217 14.72 22.44 -4.95
N ASP A 218 15.08 21.71 -6.01
CA ASP A 218 16.04 22.15 -7.03
C ASP A 218 15.63 23.46 -7.74
N GLU A 219 14.32 23.73 -7.84
CA GLU A 219 13.81 24.97 -8.43
C GLU A 219 14.10 26.18 -7.52
N VAL A 220 13.94 25.99 -6.20
CA VAL A 220 14.05 27.03 -5.18
C VAL A 220 15.41 27.10 -4.51
N GLU A 221 16.28 26.09 -4.67
CA GLU A 221 17.58 26.01 -4.00
C GLU A 221 18.44 27.26 -4.26
N PRO A 222 18.63 27.76 -5.50
CA PRO A 222 19.42 28.97 -5.73
C PRO A 222 18.82 30.22 -5.06
N PHE A 223 17.49 30.27 -4.92
CA PHE A 223 16.82 31.33 -4.19
C PHE A 223 17.07 31.21 -2.69
N LEU A 224 16.98 30.01 -2.13
CA LEU A 224 17.25 29.73 -0.73
C LEU A 224 18.72 29.99 -0.36
N ASP A 225 19.66 29.68 -1.24
CA ASP A 225 21.08 29.99 -1.10
C ASP A 225 21.35 31.49 -0.97
N SER A 226 20.52 32.32 -1.61
CA SER A 226 20.62 33.77 -1.47
C SER A 226 20.34 34.29 -0.05
N PHE A 227 19.78 33.46 0.84
CA PHE A 227 19.61 33.78 2.26
C PHE A 227 20.82 33.41 3.14
N GLY A 228 21.86 32.74 2.61
CA GLY A 228 23.10 32.45 3.33
C GLY A 228 23.15 31.06 3.97
N GLN A 229 23.74 30.95 5.16
CA GLN A 229 24.04 29.65 5.81
C GLN A 229 22.80 28.79 6.07
N HIS A 230 22.95 27.47 5.89
CA HIS A 230 21.86 26.49 5.90
C HIS A 230 20.97 26.54 7.16
N ASN A 231 21.56 26.74 8.34
CA ASN A 231 20.83 26.81 9.62
C ASN A 231 19.94 28.05 9.76
N LEU A 232 20.18 29.11 8.96
CA LEU A 232 19.42 30.36 8.99
C LEU A 232 18.46 30.53 7.81
N LYS A 233 18.61 29.72 6.75
CA LYS A 233 17.83 29.86 5.50
C LYS A 233 16.33 29.90 5.75
N PHE A 234 15.80 28.98 6.57
CA PHE A 234 14.36 28.90 6.83
C PHE A 234 13.84 30.04 7.72
N TYR A 235 14.64 30.57 8.64
CA TYR A 235 14.25 31.77 9.40
C TYR A 235 14.16 33.00 8.50
N LYS A 236 15.15 33.19 7.62
CA LYS A 236 15.15 34.28 6.64
C LYS A 236 14.08 34.12 5.57
N LEU A 237 13.77 32.89 5.18
CA LEU A 237 12.64 32.60 4.31
C LEU A 237 11.33 33.02 4.99
N ALA A 238 11.15 32.71 6.28
CA ALA A 238 10.00 33.18 7.04
C ALA A 238 9.95 34.72 7.07
N ASP A 239 11.08 35.40 7.29
CA ASP A 239 11.17 36.86 7.22
C ASP A 239 10.72 37.40 5.85
N TYR A 240 11.16 36.77 4.76
CA TYR A 240 10.74 37.13 3.41
C TYR A 240 9.22 36.96 3.23
N VAL A 241 8.67 35.82 3.65
CA VAL A 241 7.23 35.51 3.53
C VAL A 241 6.37 36.48 4.36
N ARG A 242 6.82 36.90 5.54
CA ARG A 242 6.10 37.87 6.36
C ARG A 242 5.87 39.20 5.66
N ASN A 243 6.80 39.59 4.79
CA ASN A 243 6.76 40.84 4.04
C ASN A 243 5.96 40.76 2.73
N LEU A 244 5.40 39.58 2.40
CA LEU A 244 4.55 39.42 1.22
C LEU A 244 3.12 39.87 1.48
N ALA A 245 2.57 40.65 0.55
CA ALA A 245 1.14 40.97 0.53
C ALA A 245 0.36 39.77 -0.03
N LEU A 246 -0.26 38.97 0.85
CA LEU A 246 -0.98 37.73 0.49
C LEU A 246 -2.51 37.89 0.47
N ASP A 247 -3.03 39.10 0.27
CA ASP A 247 -4.48 39.31 0.18
C ASP A 247 -5.08 38.74 -1.13
N LYS A 248 -6.37 38.39 -1.10
CA LYS A 248 -7.06 37.75 -2.24
C LYS A 248 -7.04 38.58 -3.54
N ARG A 249 -6.92 39.91 -3.46
CA ARG A 249 -6.94 40.79 -4.64
C ARG A 249 -5.56 40.92 -5.28
N SER A 250 -4.49 40.76 -4.50
CA SER A 250 -3.11 40.92 -4.97
C SER A 250 -2.35 39.62 -5.21
N ILE A 251 -2.84 38.47 -4.74
CA ILE A 251 -2.11 37.19 -4.76
C ILE A 251 -1.51 36.83 -6.13
N LYS A 252 -2.20 37.10 -7.25
CA LYS A 252 -1.67 36.84 -8.59
C LYS A 252 -0.42 37.66 -8.90
N LYS A 253 -0.41 38.94 -8.53
CA LYS A 253 0.73 39.85 -8.71
C LYS A 253 1.86 39.51 -7.74
N THR A 254 1.52 39.09 -6.52
CA THR A 254 2.49 38.64 -5.53
C THR A 254 3.20 37.38 -6.00
N ILE A 255 2.48 36.40 -6.57
CA ILE A 255 3.08 35.21 -7.17
C ILE A 255 4.07 35.59 -8.28
N ASP A 256 3.71 36.48 -9.22
CA ASP A 256 4.65 36.89 -10.28
C ASP A 256 5.93 37.51 -9.72
N ARG A 257 5.80 38.40 -8.72
CA ARG A 257 6.95 39.02 -8.05
C ARG A 257 7.84 37.98 -7.35
N VAL A 258 7.22 37.01 -6.69
CA VAL A 258 7.93 35.90 -6.03
C VAL A 258 8.67 35.06 -7.07
N LEU A 259 8.00 34.66 -8.16
CA LEU A 259 8.62 33.86 -9.22
C LEU A 259 9.79 34.60 -9.89
N SER A 260 9.64 35.90 -10.18
CA SER A 260 10.73 36.75 -10.68
C SER A 260 11.92 36.81 -9.71
N ARG A 261 11.68 36.69 -8.40
CA ARG A 261 12.74 36.65 -7.39
C ARG A 261 13.39 35.26 -7.30
N VAL A 262 12.60 34.19 -7.37
CA VAL A 262 13.06 32.79 -7.29
C VAL A 262 13.94 32.43 -8.50
N TYR A 263 13.53 32.87 -9.68
CA TYR A 263 14.26 32.67 -10.94
C TYR A 263 15.09 33.88 -11.34
N ARG A 264 15.57 34.69 -10.37
CA ARG A 264 16.47 35.79 -10.71
C ARG A 264 17.65 35.24 -11.52
N ASP A 265 17.94 35.87 -12.65
CA ASP A 265 19.00 35.49 -13.59
C ASP A 265 18.81 34.13 -14.27
N ARG A 266 17.57 33.58 -14.26
CA ARG A 266 17.18 32.33 -14.93
C ARG A 266 15.85 32.51 -15.67
N PRO A 267 15.60 31.76 -16.76
CA PRO A 267 14.28 31.75 -17.38
C PRO A 267 13.26 31.12 -16.40
N VAL A 268 12.10 31.76 -16.26
CA VAL A 268 10.97 31.20 -15.48
C VAL A 268 10.33 30.09 -16.32
N PRO A 269 10.25 28.84 -15.82
CA PRO A 269 9.52 27.77 -16.50
C PRO A 269 8.07 28.17 -16.75
N ARG A 270 7.50 27.74 -17.87
CA ARG A 270 6.12 28.11 -18.27
C ARG A 270 5.10 27.65 -17.23
N GLU A 271 5.38 26.52 -16.60
CA GLU A 271 4.55 25.81 -15.63
C GLU A 271 4.76 26.29 -14.18
N ALA A 272 5.79 27.09 -13.90
CA ALA A 272 6.16 27.46 -12.52
C ALA A 272 5.02 28.13 -11.74
N ARG A 273 4.20 28.93 -12.43
CA ARG A 273 3.00 29.55 -11.86
C ARG A 273 1.95 28.52 -11.47
N GLU A 274 1.79 27.47 -12.26
CA GLU A 274 0.85 26.37 -11.99
C GLU A 274 1.33 25.53 -10.81
N TRP A 275 2.61 25.16 -10.77
CA TRP A 275 3.22 24.44 -9.64
C TRP A 275 3.03 25.19 -8.32
N PHE A 276 3.30 26.50 -8.32
CA PHE A 276 3.12 27.34 -7.15
C PHE A 276 1.65 27.38 -6.70
N GLN A 277 0.70 27.52 -7.64
CA GLN A 277 -0.73 27.56 -7.33
C GLN A 277 -1.27 26.21 -6.84
N GLN A 278 -0.80 25.11 -7.41
CA GLN A 278 -1.14 23.75 -6.97
C GLN A 278 -0.63 23.52 -5.55
N SER A 279 0.62 23.89 -5.26
CA SER A 279 1.20 23.84 -3.91
C SER A 279 0.37 24.62 -2.88
N LEU A 280 -0.01 25.86 -3.19
CA LEU A 280 -0.87 26.64 -2.28
C LEU A 280 -2.27 26.04 -2.11
N THR A 281 -2.78 25.35 -3.13
CA THR A 281 -4.10 24.72 -3.09
C THR A 281 -4.06 23.42 -2.29
N PHE A 282 -2.96 22.67 -2.35
CA PHE A 282 -2.74 21.45 -1.58
C PHE A 282 -2.90 21.70 -0.08
N TYR A 283 -2.28 22.75 0.48
CA TYR A 283 -2.35 23.03 1.92
C TYR A 283 -3.67 23.64 2.42
N LYS A 284 -4.67 23.82 1.54
CA LYS A 284 -5.98 24.32 1.96
C LYS A 284 -6.80 23.23 2.63
N THR A 285 -7.34 23.53 3.80
CA THR A 285 -8.21 22.63 4.58
C THR A 285 -9.70 22.98 4.48
N ASP A 286 -10.06 24.11 3.86
CA ASP A 286 -11.43 24.55 3.56
C ASP A 286 -12.09 23.78 2.40
N CYS A 287 -11.39 22.78 1.89
CA CYS A 287 -11.77 22.07 0.70
C CYS A 287 -13.09 21.32 0.94
N LYS A 288 -14.14 21.75 0.23
CA LYS A 288 -15.38 20.98 0.01
C LYS A 288 -15.11 19.56 -0.54
N ALA A 289 -13.87 19.25 -0.91
CA ALA A 289 -13.38 18.00 -1.47
C ALA A 289 -13.36 16.80 -0.49
N VAL A 290 -13.26 17.01 0.83
CA VAL A 290 -13.35 15.88 1.81
C VAL A 290 -14.72 15.19 1.72
N ASN A 291 -15.73 15.93 1.26
CA ASN A 291 -17.09 15.46 1.02
C ASN A 291 -17.46 15.41 -0.48
N LYS A 292 -16.49 15.51 -1.41
CA LYS A 292 -16.76 15.11 -2.79
C LYS A 292 -16.66 13.57 -2.87
N ASN A 293 -17.61 12.90 -2.24
CA ASN A 293 -18.00 11.55 -2.62
C ASN A 293 -19.49 11.57 -2.96
N PRO A 294 -19.93 11.06 -4.12
CA PRO A 294 -19.18 10.39 -5.19
C PRO A 294 -19.29 11.17 -6.50
N SER A 295 -18.75 10.61 -7.58
CA SER A 295 -19.28 10.90 -8.92
C SER A 295 -20.81 10.97 -8.89
N ALA A 296 -21.42 11.81 -9.74
CA ALA A 296 -22.87 11.79 -9.94
C ALA A 296 -23.39 10.39 -10.33
N ASP A 297 -22.48 9.51 -10.76
CA ASP A 297 -22.68 8.10 -11.04
C ASP A 297 -22.94 7.26 -9.76
N PRO A 298 -24.14 6.67 -9.62
CA PRO A 298 -24.49 5.76 -8.53
C PRO A 298 -23.59 4.52 -8.40
N LEU A 299 -23.03 4.01 -9.50
CA LEU A 299 -22.15 2.83 -9.46
C LEU A 299 -20.82 3.18 -8.80
N GLN A 300 -20.23 4.31 -9.17
CA GLN A 300 -19.00 4.79 -8.54
C GLN A 300 -19.18 5.05 -7.04
N LYS A 301 -20.34 5.61 -6.64
CA LYS A 301 -20.70 5.71 -5.21
C LYS A 301 -20.64 4.38 -4.51
N PHE A 302 -21.40 3.43 -5.03
CA PHE A 302 -21.52 2.09 -4.48
C PHE A 302 -20.15 1.44 -4.32
N LEU A 303 -19.27 1.55 -5.32
CA LEU A 303 -17.94 0.98 -5.28
C LEU A 303 -17.05 1.62 -4.19
N LEU A 304 -17.08 2.94 -4.05
CA LEU A 304 -16.29 3.62 -3.01
C LEU A 304 -16.80 3.26 -1.60
N ASP A 305 -18.12 3.26 -1.40
CA ASP A 305 -18.76 2.88 -0.13
C ASP A 305 -18.50 1.40 0.22
N ALA A 306 -18.54 0.51 -0.78
CA ALA A 306 -18.17 -0.90 -0.65
C ALA A 306 -16.65 -1.14 -0.61
N ASN A 307 -15.83 -0.08 -0.63
CA ASN A 307 -14.36 -0.13 -0.61
C ASN A 307 -13.76 -0.96 -1.77
N GLN A 308 -14.37 -0.90 -2.95
CA GLN A 308 -13.97 -1.58 -4.18
C GLN A 308 -13.12 -0.69 -5.11
N HIS A 309 -12.09 -0.05 -4.53
CA HIS A 309 -11.16 0.86 -5.22
C HIS A 309 -10.49 0.27 -6.47
N PHE A 310 -10.23 -1.04 -6.50
CA PHE A 310 -9.65 -1.67 -7.70
C PHE A 310 -10.65 -1.72 -8.86
N VAL A 311 -11.90 -2.11 -8.59
CA VAL A 311 -12.97 -2.13 -9.58
C VAL A 311 -13.28 -0.71 -10.04
N TYR A 312 -13.37 0.23 -9.09
CA TYR A 312 -13.50 1.66 -9.37
C TYR A 312 -12.42 2.15 -10.34
N ASN A 313 -11.14 1.89 -10.05
CA ASN A 313 -10.03 2.34 -10.89
C ASN A 313 -10.11 1.79 -12.32
N ILE A 314 -10.49 0.51 -12.48
CA ILE A 314 -10.66 -0.09 -13.81
C ILE A 314 -11.78 0.60 -14.59
N LEU A 315 -12.95 0.79 -13.97
CA LEU A 315 -14.11 1.41 -14.62
C LEU A 315 -13.89 2.89 -14.96
N THR A 316 -13.05 3.59 -14.19
CA THR A 316 -12.73 5.01 -14.45
C THR A 316 -11.42 5.20 -15.23
N GLY A 317 -10.80 4.13 -15.73
CA GLY A 317 -9.55 4.20 -16.50
C GLY A 317 -8.30 4.60 -15.71
N HIS A 318 -8.39 4.67 -14.37
CA HIS A 318 -7.25 4.99 -13.52
C HIS A 318 -6.29 3.81 -13.43
N PRO A 319 -4.96 4.05 -13.53
CA PRO A 319 -4.02 2.97 -13.44
C PRO A 319 -3.97 2.39 -12.02
N PHE A 320 -3.75 1.08 -11.92
CA PHE A 320 -3.41 0.46 -10.63
C PHE A 320 -1.95 0.01 -10.60
N ASN A 321 -1.39 -0.01 -9.39
CA ASN A 321 0.04 -0.22 -9.18
C ASN A 321 0.37 -1.70 -8.96
N CYS A 322 1.32 -2.21 -9.74
CA CYS A 322 1.94 -3.53 -9.60
C CYS A 322 3.39 -3.37 -9.14
N THR A 323 3.63 -3.59 -7.85
CA THR A 323 4.99 -3.55 -7.28
C THR A 323 5.64 -4.92 -7.32
N LEU A 324 6.98 -4.97 -7.27
CA LEU A 324 7.78 -6.20 -7.48
C LEU A 324 8.23 -6.91 -6.18
N TYR A 325 8.41 -6.18 -5.07
CA TYR A 325 9.26 -6.63 -3.95
C TYR A 325 10.62 -7.13 -4.49
N PHE A 326 11.18 -8.20 -3.94
CA PHE A 326 12.51 -8.72 -4.28
C PHE A 326 12.56 -9.57 -5.56
N PHE A 327 11.70 -9.32 -6.54
CA PHE A 327 11.78 -10.01 -7.83
C PHE A 327 13.01 -9.55 -8.62
N ASP A 328 13.88 -10.48 -9.02
CA ASP A 328 15.14 -10.20 -9.70
C ASP A 328 15.05 -10.48 -11.21
N TYR A 329 14.70 -9.45 -12.00
CA TYR A 329 14.65 -9.53 -13.47
C TYR A 329 16.00 -9.84 -14.17
N ARG A 330 17.13 -9.88 -13.46
CA ARG A 330 18.41 -10.33 -14.04
C ARG A 330 18.47 -11.86 -14.12
N SER A 331 17.64 -12.55 -13.34
CA SER A 331 17.56 -14.01 -13.27
C SER A 331 16.40 -14.53 -14.12
N THR A 332 16.62 -15.65 -14.80
CA THR A 332 15.58 -16.38 -15.54
C THR A 332 14.92 -17.49 -14.72
N VAL A 333 15.36 -17.72 -13.47
CA VAL A 333 14.94 -18.85 -12.61
C VAL A 333 13.43 -18.90 -12.39
N PHE A 334 12.76 -17.75 -12.37
CA PHE A 334 11.31 -17.64 -12.17
C PHE A 334 10.54 -17.21 -13.42
N GLY A 335 11.20 -17.23 -14.58
CA GLY A 335 10.68 -16.61 -15.80
C GLY A 335 10.53 -15.09 -15.65
N ASN A 336 9.49 -14.52 -16.25
CA ASN A 336 9.18 -13.10 -16.16
C ASN A 336 7.95 -12.87 -15.26
N TYR A 337 8.10 -12.02 -14.24
CA TYR A 337 7.00 -11.68 -13.33
C TYR A 337 5.78 -11.10 -14.05
N PHE A 338 5.98 -10.27 -15.08
CA PHE A 338 4.88 -9.67 -15.83
C PHE A 338 4.09 -10.73 -16.59
N ASP A 339 4.75 -11.74 -17.16
CA ASP A 339 4.08 -12.84 -17.86
C ASP A 339 3.24 -13.71 -16.91
N ILE A 340 3.65 -13.84 -15.64
CA ILE A 340 2.87 -14.54 -14.61
C ILE A 340 1.58 -13.78 -14.29
N ILE A 341 1.65 -12.44 -14.16
CA ILE A 341 0.52 -11.62 -13.67
C ILE A 341 -0.37 -11.05 -14.79
N SER A 342 0.14 -10.89 -16.01
CA SER A 342 -0.60 -10.21 -17.07
C SER A 342 -1.90 -10.92 -17.46
N PRO A 343 -1.99 -12.27 -17.50
CA PRO A 343 -3.27 -12.94 -17.75
C PRO A 343 -4.26 -12.81 -16.58
N ILE A 344 -3.77 -12.80 -15.34
CA ILE A 344 -4.63 -12.54 -14.15
C ILE A 344 -5.29 -11.17 -14.29
N ILE A 345 -4.50 -10.16 -14.69
CA ILE A 345 -4.96 -8.78 -14.89
C ILE A 345 -5.93 -8.68 -16.07
N SER A 346 -5.56 -9.29 -17.21
CA SER A 346 -6.38 -9.34 -18.42
C SER A 346 -7.77 -9.92 -18.17
N ARG A 347 -7.83 -11.09 -17.51
CA ARG A 347 -9.07 -11.82 -17.23
C ARG A 347 -9.95 -11.11 -16.21
N ILE A 348 -9.39 -10.58 -15.13
CA ILE A 348 -10.21 -9.81 -14.18
C ILE A 348 -10.70 -8.49 -14.78
N ALA A 349 -9.92 -7.87 -15.68
CA ALA A 349 -10.38 -6.70 -16.42
C ALA A 349 -11.56 -7.05 -17.31
N GLY A 350 -11.53 -8.17 -18.05
CA GLY A 350 -12.66 -8.57 -18.89
C GLY A 350 -13.91 -8.97 -18.12
N ILE A 351 -13.78 -9.49 -16.89
CA ILE A 351 -14.94 -9.66 -15.99
C ILE A 351 -15.53 -8.31 -15.59
N ILE A 352 -14.68 -7.36 -15.19
CA ILE A 352 -15.15 -6.05 -14.70
C ILE A 352 -15.75 -5.21 -15.82
N LEU A 353 -15.15 -5.26 -17.00
CA LEU A 353 -15.55 -4.49 -18.18
C LEU A 353 -16.62 -5.20 -19.01
N TYR A 354 -17.04 -6.42 -18.64
CA TYR A 354 -17.93 -7.24 -19.47
C TYR A 354 -19.20 -6.52 -19.92
N HIS A 355 -19.87 -5.84 -18.98
CA HIS A 355 -21.10 -5.09 -19.23
C HIS A 355 -20.86 -3.69 -19.81
N HIS A 356 -19.60 -3.24 -19.87
CA HIS A 356 -19.17 -1.95 -20.43
C HIS A 356 -18.46 -2.10 -21.79
N ARG A 357 -18.36 -3.31 -22.34
CA ARG A 357 -17.67 -3.56 -23.63
C ARG A 357 -18.23 -2.73 -24.80
N GLN A 358 -19.53 -2.43 -24.77
CA GLN A 358 -20.18 -1.61 -25.81
C GLN A 358 -19.78 -0.13 -25.74
N GLU A 359 -19.17 0.30 -24.62
CA GLU A 359 -18.63 1.65 -24.43
C GLU A 359 -17.20 1.79 -24.99
N GLY A 360 -16.63 0.71 -25.57
CA GLY A 360 -15.31 0.70 -26.20
C GLY A 360 -14.13 0.58 -25.22
N ILE A 361 -14.38 0.33 -23.93
CA ILE A 361 -13.33 0.11 -22.93
C ILE A 361 -12.96 -1.37 -22.92
N GLU A 362 -11.84 -1.70 -23.59
CA GLU A 362 -11.35 -3.07 -23.76
C GLU A 362 -9.95 -3.29 -23.18
N HIS A 363 -9.50 -2.40 -22.29
CA HIS A 363 -8.17 -2.48 -21.70
C HIS A 363 -8.10 -1.85 -20.31
N VAL A 364 -7.03 -2.15 -19.59
CA VAL A 364 -6.71 -1.56 -18.28
C VAL A 364 -5.29 -0.99 -18.28
N ASN A 365 -5.10 0.12 -17.58
CA ASN A 365 -3.79 0.72 -17.37
C ASN A 365 -3.15 0.20 -16.07
N VAL A 366 -1.88 -0.17 -16.15
CA VAL A 366 -1.11 -0.75 -15.04
C VAL A 366 0.23 -0.05 -14.93
N MET A 367 0.59 0.41 -13.73
CA MET A 367 1.94 0.91 -13.45
C MET A 367 2.82 -0.25 -12.97
N THR A 368 3.80 -0.64 -13.78
CA THR A 368 4.70 -1.77 -13.46
C THR A 368 6.03 -1.66 -14.21
N LYS A 369 6.93 -2.62 -13.99
CA LYS A 369 8.19 -2.81 -14.73
C LYS A 369 8.16 -4.19 -15.39
N ARG A 370 8.76 -4.34 -16.58
CA ARG A 370 8.75 -5.59 -17.38
C ARG A 370 10.08 -6.33 -17.43
N CYS A 371 11.19 -5.62 -17.27
CA CYS A 371 12.52 -6.21 -17.32
C CYS A 371 13.52 -5.36 -16.50
N HIS A 372 14.76 -5.85 -16.41
CA HIS A 372 15.79 -5.20 -15.60
C HIS A 372 16.17 -3.80 -16.12
N THR A 373 16.25 -3.62 -17.44
CA THR A 373 16.75 -2.41 -18.09
C THR A 373 15.72 -1.29 -18.25
N GLU A 374 14.43 -1.61 -18.26
CA GLU A 374 13.34 -0.62 -18.41
C GLU A 374 12.96 0.02 -17.06
N SER A 375 12.62 1.30 -17.04
CA SER A 375 11.98 1.93 -15.88
C SER A 375 10.59 1.36 -15.62
N HIS A 376 10.07 1.53 -14.39
CA HIS A 376 8.62 1.43 -14.17
C HIS A 376 7.91 2.41 -15.12
N ALA A 377 6.79 1.98 -15.69
CA ALA A 377 6.03 2.75 -16.65
C ALA A 377 4.55 2.35 -16.59
N MET A 378 3.70 3.18 -17.20
CA MET A 378 2.33 2.83 -17.48
C MET A 378 2.27 1.88 -18.68
N LEU A 379 1.59 0.76 -18.52
CA LEU A 379 1.34 -0.22 -19.57
C LEU A 379 -0.16 -0.40 -19.75
N THR A 380 -0.56 -0.64 -20.98
CA THR A 380 -1.93 -1.02 -21.32
C THR A 380 -1.99 -2.54 -21.47
N VAL A 381 -2.90 -3.18 -20.74
CA VAL A 381 -3.17 -4.62 -20.81
C VAL A 381 -4.57 -4.80 -21.42
N PRO A 382 -4.72 -5.51 -22.54
CA PRO A 382 -6.03 -5.78 -23.12
C PRO A 382 -6.86 -6.64 -22.15
N ALA A 383 -8.17 -6.43 -22.15
CA ALA A 383 -9.10 -7.24 -21.37
C ALA A 383 -9.45 -8.52 -22.15
N GLU A 384 -9.30 -9.67 -21.49
CA GLU A 384 -9.77 -10.96 -22.01
C GLU A 384 -11.16 -11.22 -21.44
N PHE A 385 -12.17 -11.37 -22.29
CA PHE A 385 -13.55 -11.58 -21.86
C PHE A 385 -13.88 -13.08 -21.79
N PRO A 386 -14.62 -13.54 -20.76
CA PRO A 386 -15.04 -14.94 -20.68
C PRO A 386 -15.99 -15.30 -21.83
N GLU A 387 -15.68 -16.37 -22.57
CA GLU A 387 -16.46 -16.83 -23.71
C GLU A 387 -17.62 -17.76 -23.32
N HIS A 388 -17.45 -18.54 -22.26
CA HIS A 388 -18.39 -19.59 -21.85
C HIS A 388 -19.17 -19.27 -20.58
N ALA A 389 -19.03 -18.04 -20.07
CA ALA A 389 -19.76 -17.58 -18.89
C ALA A 389 -20.14 -16.11 -19.05
N VAL A 390 -21.34 -15.74 -18.58
CA VAL A 390 -21.77 -14.34 -18.48
C VAL A 390 -21.50 -13.89 -17.04
N PRO A 391 -20.54 -13.00 -16.79
CA PRO A 391 -20.31 -12.45 -15.46
C PRO A 391 -21.57 -11.74 -14.94
N PRO A 392 -21.93 -11.91 -13.65
CA PRO A 392 -22.95 -11.10 -13.02
C PRO A 392 -22.58 -9.60 -13.10
N PRO A 393 -23.57 -8.68 -13.11
CA PRO A 393 -23.31 -7.26 -12.95
C PRO A 393 -22.47 -6.97 -11.71
N ILE A 394 -21.64 -5.91 -11.75
CA ILE A 394 -20.75 -5.54 -10.65
C ILE A 394 -21.51 -5.32 -9.33
N GLN A 395 -22.72 -4.77 -9.40
CA GLN A 395 -23.58 -4.56 -8.22
C GLN A 395 -23.97 -5.90 -7.59
N ASP A 396 -24.34 -6.89 -8.40
CA ASP A 396 -24.71 -8.24 -7.95
C ASP A 396 -23.50 -8.99 -7.38
N LEU A 397 -22.31 -8.84 -7.99
CA LEU A 397 -21.07 -9.40 -7.45
C LEU A 397 -20.80 -8.90 -6.03
N HIS A 398 -21.16 -7.66 -5.73
CA HIS A 398 -20.94 -7.02 -4.43
C HIS A 398 -22.20 -6.88 -3.57
N ALA A 399 -23.28 -7.57 -3.93
CA ALA A 399 -24.50 -7.60 -3.14
C ALA A 399 -24.22 -8.12 -1.72
N SER A 400 -24.96 -7.60 -0.75
CA SER A 400 -24.78 -7.92 0.67
C SER A 400 -25.90 -8.78 1.26
N ASP A 401 -26.97 -9.02 0.49
CA ASP A 401 -28.04 -9.93 0.88
C ASP A 401 -27.57 -11.39 0.80
N ALA A 402 -28.03 -12.20 1.76
CA ALA A 402 -27.59 -13.58 1.91
C ALA A 402 -27.98 -14.44 0.71
N ASP A 403 -29.20 -14.28 0.19
CA ASP A 403 -29.74 -15.06 -0.92
C ASP A 403 -28.92 -14.87 -2.21
N THR A 404 -28.57 -13.62 -2.56
CA THR A 404 -27.71 -13.35 -3.71
C THR A 404 -26.28 -13.83 -3.46
N CYS A 405 -25.75 -13.69 -2.25
CA CYS A 405 -24.43 -14.21 -1.91
C CYS A 405 -24.33 -15.73 -2.10
N GLU A 406 -25.33 -16.48 -1.64
CA GLU A 406 -25.39 -17.94 -1.77
C GLU A 406 -25.56 -18.35 -3.22
N ARG A 407 -26.54 -17.77 -3.92
CA ARG A 407 -26.81 -18.06 -5.35
C ARG A 407 -25.61 -17.77 -6.25
N LEU A 408 -24.86 -16.71 -5.97
CA LEU A 408 -23.71 -16.31 -6.79
C LEU A 408 -22.39 -16.93 -6.35
N LEU A 409 -22.35 -17.74 -5.28
CA LEU A 409 -21.10 -18.31 -4.80
C LEU A 409 -20.42 -19.17 -5.88
N MET A 410 -21.11 -20.15 -6.43
CA MET A 410 -20.56 -21.04 -7.47
C MET A 410 -20.16 -20.29 -8.75
N PRO A 411 -20.97 -19.36 -9.30
CA PRO A 411 -20.54 -18.49 -10.39
C PRO A 411 -19.29 -17.68 -10.07
N LYS A 412 -19.16 -17.10 -8.87
CA LYS A 412 -17.98 -16.35 -8.45
C LYS A 412 -16.74 -17.26 -8.37
N LEU A 413 -16.89 -18.48 -7.89
CA LEU A 413 -15.81 -19.46 -7.85
C LEU A 413 -15.38 -19.89 -9.26
N ALA A 414 -16.32 -20.10 -10.18
CA ALA A 414 -16.01 -20.44 -11.57
C ALA A 414 -15.23 -19.31 -12.26
N LEU A 415 -15.64 -18.06 -12.06
CA LEU A 415 -14.91 -16.89 -12.56
C LEU A 415 -13.51 -16.78 -11.93
N LEU A 416 -13.38 -17.05 -10.64
CA LEU A 416 -12.07 -17.04 -9.96
C LEU A 416 -11.13 -18.13 -10.50
N ALA A 417 -11.65 -19.34 -10.76
CA ALA A 417 -10.90 -20.43 -11.36
C ALA A 417 -10.44 -20.06 -12.77
N TRP A 418 -11.34 -19.53 -13.60
CA TRP A 418 -11.02 -19.06 -14.94
C TRP A 418 -9.97 -17.95 -14.97
N VAL A 419 -10.01 -16.99 -14.03
CA VAL A 419 -8.95 -15.96 -13.93
C VAL A 419 -7.57 -16.58 -13.65
N CYS A 420 -7.51 -17.74 -12.98
CA CYS A 420 -6.26 -18.42 -12.68
C CYS A 420 -5.67 -19.13 -13.90
N SER A 421 -6.43 -20.04 -14.51
CA SER A 421 -6.03 -20.82 -15.68
C SER A 421 -7.20 -21.61 -16.24
N ASP A 422 -7.18 -21.88 -17.54
CA ASP A 422 -8.13 -22.80 -18.20
C ASP A 422 -7.83 -24.27 -17.86
N ASN A 423 -6.64 -24.57 -17.35
CA ASN A 423 -6.21 -25.91 -16.95
C ASN A 423 -6.62 -26.28 -15.51
N LEU A 424 -7.20 -25.34 -14.74
CA LEU A 424 -7.57 -25.59 -13.36
C LEU A 424 -8.90 -26.37 -13.29
N PRO A 425 -8.93 -27.61 -12.75
CA PRO A 425 -10.17 -28.37 -12.65
C PRO A 425 -11.12 -27.72 -11.64
N PHE A 426 -12.34 -27.38 -12.08
CA PHE A 426 -13.26 -26.58 -11.29
C PHE A 426 -13.86 -27.33 -10.10
N GLU A 427 -14.29 -28.57 -10.27
CA GLU A 427 -14.97 -29.33 -9.21
C GLU A 427 -14.07 -29.58 -8.00
N PRO A 428 -12.81 -30.06 -8.15
CA PRO A 428 -11.88 -30.16 -7.04
C PRO A 428 -11.52 -28.80 -6.42
N PHE A 429 -11.44 -27.76 -7.24
CA PHE A 429 -11.18 -26.39 -6.78
C PHE A 429 -12.32 -25.86 -5.90
N ALA A 430 -13.57 -26.04 -6.32
CA ALA A 430 -14.75 -25.60 -5.59
C ALA A 430 -14.94 -26.36 -4.25
N ALA A 431 -14.37 -27.55 -4.14
CA ALA A 431 -14.37 -28.36 -2.91
C ALA A 431 -13.29 -27.97 -1.88
N LEU A 432 -12.35 -27.06 -2.23
CA LEU A 432 -11.28 -26.65 -1.32
C LEU A 432 -11.81 -25.91 -0.08
N PRO A 433 -11.14 -26.03 1.08
CA PRO A 433 -11.39 -25.15 2.21
C PRO A 433 -11.24 -23.67 1.78
N PRO A 434 -12.21 -22.79 2.12
CA PRO A 434 -12.18 -21.38 1.71
C PRO A 434 -10.86 -20.66 2.03
N SER A 435 -10.28 -20.96 3.20
CA SER A 435 -9.02 -20.37 3.67
C SER A 435 -7.80 -20.73 2.82
N LEU A 436 -7.84 -21.85 2.09
CA LEU A 436 -6.73 -22.35 1.28
C LEU A 436 -6.88 -22.04 -0.20
N MET A 437 -8.07 -21.61 -0.64
CA MET A 437 -8.38 -21.44 -2.05
C MET A 437 -7.40 -20.51 -2.78
N VAL A 438 -7.17 -19.29 -2.25
CA VAL A 438 -6.22 -18.34 -2.84
C VAL A 438 -4.79 -18.85 -2.79
N THR A 439 -4.42 -19.62 -1.77
CA THR A 439 -3.12 -20.31 -1.69
C THR A 439 -2.98 -21.29 -2.85
N VAL A 440 -3.95 -22.19 -3.05
CA VAL A 440 -3.89 -23.20 -4.11
C VAL A 440 -3.86 -22.56 -5.50
N LEU A 441 -4.64 -21.49 -5.75
CA LEU A 441 -4.55 -20.73 -7.01
C LEU A 441 -3.16 -20.14 -7.24
N THR A 442 -2.57 -19.58 -6.18
CA THR A 442 -1.22 -19.01 -6.24
C THR A 442 -0.20 -20.07 -6.60
N LEU A 443 -0.27 -21.24 -5.96
CA LEU A 443 0.62 -22.36 -6.21
C LEU A 443 0.42 -22.94 -7.62
N PHE A 444 -0.82 -23.14 -8.04
CA PHE A 444 -1.18 -23.61 -9.38
C PHE A 444 -0.57 -22.73 -10.46
N ARG A 445 -0.80 -21.42 -10.35
CA ARG A 445 -0.27 -20.43 -11.29
C ARG A 445 1.26 -20.45 -11.35
N LEU A 446 1.91 -20.54 -10.20
CA LEU A 446 3.36 -20.53 -10.14
C LEU A 446 4.00 -21.83 -10.66
N ILE A 447 3.36 -22.98 -10.44
CA ILE A 447 3.80 -24.27 -10.99
C ILE A 447 3.59 -24.33 -12.51
N GLU A 448 2.43 -23.88 -13.00
CA GLU A 448 2.12 -23.82 -14.43
C GLU A 448 3.18 -23.01 -15.21
N TYR A 449 3.65 -21.92 -14.63
CA TYR A 449 4.70 -21.07 -15.20
C TYR A 449 6.13 -21.58 -14.93
N GLY A 450 6.30 -22.71 -14.25
CA GLY A 450 7.60 -23.28 -13.90
C GLY A 450 8.40 -22.45 -12.89
N ALA A 451 7.74 -21.56 -12.16
CA ALA A 451 8.40 -20.68 -11.17
C ALA A 451 8.66 -21.39 -9.83
N LEU A 452 7.89 -22.44 -9.51
CA LEU A 452 8.09 -23.27 -8.33
C LEU A 452 8.44 -24.72 -8.70
N ALA A 453 9.23 -25.35 -7.84
CA ALA A 453 9.32 -26.80 -7.79
C ALA A 453 8.17 -27.36 -6.93
N LEU A 454 7.80 -28.62 -7.15
CA LEU A 454 6.64 -29.23 -6.50
C LEU A 454 6.76 -29.22 -4.96
N PHE A 455 7.95 -29.50 -4.42
CA PHE A 455 8.18 -29.48 -2.97
C PHE A 455 8.04 -28.07 -2.37
N GLU A 456 8.36 -27.02 -3.12
CA GLU A 456 8.23 -25.63 -2.66
C GLU A 456 6.74 -25.28 -2.52
N ALA A 457 5.92 -25.74 -3.46
CA ALA A 457 4.48 -25.58 -3.39
C ALA A 457 3.88 -26.38 -2.22
N ASP A 458 4.31 -27.62 -2.02
CA ASP A 458 3.87 -28.44 -0.88
C ASP A 458 4.23 -27.82 0.46
N LEU A 459 5.42 -27.24 0.58
CA LEU A 459 5.86 -26.55 1.78
C LEU A 459 5.01 -25.30 2.06
N LEU A 460 4.74 -24.49 1.04
CA LEU A 460 3.88 -23.30 1.18
C LEU A 460 2.44 -23.66 1.53
N LEU A 461 1.90 -24.73 0.93
CA LEU A 461 0.57 -25.24 1.26
C LEU A 461 0.50 -25.73 2.71
N TRP A 462 1.53 -26.45 3.16
CA TRP A 462 1.62 -26.92 4.55
C TRP A 462 1.63 -25.76 5.54
N ILE A 463 2.46 -24.74 5.31
CA ILE A 463 2.48 -23.55 6.19
C ILE A 463 1.13 -22.84 6.20
N ALA A 464 0.48 -22.72 5.04
CA ALA A 464 -0.83 -22.11 4.97
C ALA A 464 -1.90 -22.91 5.75
N TYR A 465 -1.83 -24.24 5.70
CA TYR A 465 -2.68 -25.12 6.48
C TYR A 465 -2.40 -24.98 7.98
N ASP A 466 -1.14 -25.09 8.41
CA ASP A 466 -0.73 -24.95 9.80
C ASP A 466 -1.22 -23.61 10.38
N LEU A 467 -1.06 -22.51 9.64
CA LEU A 467 -1.55 -21.19 10.04
C LEU A 467 -3.09 -21.11 10.14
N SER A 468 -3.81 -21.91 9.35
CA SER A 468 -5.28 -21.92 9.37
C SER A 468 -5.88 -22.64 10.58
N ILE A 469 -5.08 -23.48 11.25
CA ILE A 469 -5.48 -24.28 12.42
C ILE A 469 -4.65 -23.94 13.67
N ASP A 470 -3.85 -22.86 13.63
CA ASP A 470 -2.90 -22.48 14.69
C ASP A 470 -1.95 -23.63 15.09
N GLY A 471 -1.47 -24.40 14.10
CA GLY A 471 -0.66 -25.61 14.27
C GLY A 471 0.78 -25.38 14.77
N PHE A 472 1.23 -24.14 14.89
CA PHE A 472 2.51 -23.76 15.51
C PHE A 472 2.44 -22.37 16.12
N ASP A 473 3.40 -22.04 16.99
CA ASP A 473 3.57 -20.70 17.55
C ASP A 473 4.64 -19.91 16.77
N PRO A 474 4.26 -18.89 15.97
CA PRO A 474 5.19 -18.01 15.27
C PRO A 474 6.25 -17.37 16.17
N SER A 475 5.95 -17.11 17.43
CA SER A 475 6.89 -16.43 18.34
C SER A 475 8.11 -17.27 18.69
N THR A 476 8.04 -18.59 18.48
CA THR A 476 9.11 -19.55 18.78
C THR A 476 10.02 -19.84 17.59
N GLU A 477 9.66 -19.39 16.40
CA GLU A 477 10.43 -19.64 15.18
C GLU A 477 11.80 -18.95 15.23
N ARG A 478 12.85 -19.72 14.91
CA ARG A 478 14.23 -19.23 14.99
C ARG A 478 14.57 -18.40 13.75
N ARG A 479 15.38 -17.37 13.95
CA ARG A 479 15.94 -16.59 12.85
C ARG A 479 17.03 -17.40 12.12
N PRO A 480 16.99 -17.49 10.79
CA PRO A 480 18.06 -18.14 10.05
C PRO A 480 19.34 -17.30 10.10
N TYR A 481 20.49 -17.95 10.22
CA TYR A 481 21.79 -17.26 10.19
C TYR A 481 22.10 -16.65 8.81
N ARG A 482 21.72 -17.38 7.75
CA ARG A 482 21.83 -16.99 6.34
C ARG A 482 20.53 -17.35 5.63
N LEU A 483 20.18 -16.58 4.61
CA LEU A 483 19.02 -16.86 3.77
C LEU A 483 19.45 -17.67 2.56
N ASP A 484 18.69 -18.72 2.25
CA ASP A 484 18.84 -19.46 1.00
C ASP A 484 18.34 -18.58 -0.18
N PRO A 485 19.15 -18.37 -1.25
CA PRO A 485 18.77 -17.49 -2.35
C PRO A 485 17.49 -17.90 -3.09
N ARG A 486 17.20 -19.20 -3.19
CA ARG A 486 15.99 -19.71 -3.86
C ARG A 486 14.80 -19.53 -2.93
N ALA A 487 14.89 -19.96 -1.67
CA ALA A 487 13.83 -19.78 -0.68
C ALA A 487 13.43 -18.30 -0.54
N PHE A 488 14.41 -17.40 -0.43
CA PHE A 488 14.15 -15.96 -0.32
C PHE A 488 13.24 -15.47 -1.46
N ARG A 489 13.59 -15.79 -2.71
CA ARG A 489 12.81 -15.35 -3.88
C ARG A 489 11.43 -16.02 -3.95
N VAL A 490 11.32 -17.30 -3.59
CA VAL A 490 10.03 -18.01 -3.50
C VAL A 490 9.07 -17.30 -2.57
N GLY A 491 9.52 -17.00 -1.35
CA GLY A 491 8.69 -16.40 -0.31
C GLY A 491 8.04 -15.10 -0.79
N PHE A 492 8.83 -14.20 -1.40
CA PHE A 492 8.30 -12.93 -1.91
C PHE A 492 7.44 -13.10 -3.16
N LEU A 493 7.81 -14.00 -4.08
CA LEU A 493 7.03 -14.27 -5.28
C LEU A 493 5.65 -14.83 -4.91
N PHE A 494 5.58 -15.80 -4.01
CA PHE A 494 4.33 -16.34 -3.47
C PHE A 494 3.44 -15.24 -2.90
N GLN A 495 3.97 -14.40 -2.01
CA GLN A 495 3.21 -13.31 -1.41
C GLN A 495 2.68 -12.31 -2.44
N LYS A 496 3.44 -12.02 -3.50
CA LYS A 496 3.01 -11.14 -4.59
C LYS A 496 1.87 -11.73 -5.41
N ILE A 497 2.01 -12.97 -5.86
CA ILE A 497 0.98 -13.62 -6.66
C ILE A 497 -0.29 -13.86 -5.82
N TYR A 498 -0.14 -14.23 -4.54
CA TYR A 498 -1.25 -14.30 -3.59
C TYR A 498 -1.99 -12.96 -3.50
N ALA A 499 -1.27 -11.84 -3.41
CA ALA A 499 -1.90 -10.52 -3.33
C ALA A 499 -2.72 -10.15 -4.58
N HIS A 500 -2.36 -10.69 -5.76
CA HIS A 500 -3.17 -10.54 -6.98
C HIS A 500 -4.44 -11.36 -6.91
N PHE A 501 -4.36 -12.66 -6.57
CA PHE A 501 -5.56 -13.49 -6.45
C PHE A 501 -6.49 -13.06 -5.30
N ALA A 502 -5.94 -12.61 -4.17
CA ALA A 502 -6.74 -12.02 -3.10
C ALA A 502 -7.46 -10.74 -3.55
N ARG A 503 -6.87 -9.98 -4.48
CA ARG A 503 -7.52 -8.82 -5.11
C ARG A 503 -8.63 -9.26 -6.05
N VAL A 504 -8.39 -10.26 -6.91
CA VAL A 504 -9.41 -10.86 -7.79
C VAL A 504 -10.60 -11.36 -6.98
N ALA A 505 -10.36 -12.18 -5.95
CA ALA A 505 -11.40 -12.68 -5.06
C ALA A 505 -12.20 -11.55 -4.39
N LYS A 506 -11.54 -10.45 -4.03
CA LYS A 506 -12.22 -9.26 -3.50
C LYS A 506 -13.10 -8.57 -4.56
N SER A 507 -12.61 -8.44 -5.78
CA SER A 507 -13.34 -7.83 -6.91
C SER A 507 -14.54 -8.66 -7.35
N LEU A 508 -14.49 -9.98 -7.17
CA LEU A 508 -15.63 -10.87 -7.37
C LEU A 508 -16.62 -10.86 -6.19
N GLY A 509 -16.33 -10.07 -5.15
CA GLY A 509 -17.17 -9.97 -3.95
C GLY A 509 -17.24 -11.26 -3.16
N LEU A 510 -16.17 -12.05 -3.13
CA LEU A 510 -16.10 -13.23 -2.27
C LEU A 510 -15.98 -12.82 -0.78
N PRO A 511 -16.63 -13.57 0.13
CA PRO A 511 -16.53 -13.35 1.57
C PRO A 511 -15.09 -13.37 2.10
N ARG A 512 -14.88 -12.84 3.30
CA ARG A 512 -13.54 -12.75 3.93
C ARG A 512 -12.85 -14.10 4.07
N MET A 513 -13.59 -15.17 4.33
CA MET A 513 -13.02 -16.51 4.52
C MET A 513 -12.32 -17.06 3.26
N TYR A 514 -12.71 -16.62 2.06
CA TYR A 514 -12.08 -17.01 0.79
C TYR A 514 -10.83 -16.19 0.45
N LYS A 515 -10.54 -15.14 1.22
CA LYS A 515 -9.38 -14.27 1.02
C LYS A 515 -8.78 -13.88 2.38
N PRO A 516 -8.25 -14.84 3.14
CA PRO A 516 -7.54 -14.54 4.37
C PRO A 516 -6.33 -13.64 4.08
N SER A 517 -5.76 -13.09 5.15
CA SER A 517 -4.43 -12.48 5.06
C SER A 517 -3.47 -13.52 4.49
N THR A 518 -2.43 -13.08 3.78
CA THR A 518 -1.49 -14.01 3.14
C THR A 518 -0.98 -15.02 4.17
N PRO A 519 -1.28 -16.32 4.02
CA PRO A 519 -1.01 -17.32 5.04
C PRO A 519 0.45 -17.75 4.90
N TYR A 520 1.35 -16.85 5.31
CA TYR A 520 2.79 -17.01 5.19
C TYR A 520 3.46 -16.58 6.49
N ASP A 521 4.37 -17.43 6.97
CA ASP A 521 5.33 -17.11 8.02
C ASP A 521 6.74 -17.29 7.47
N GLY A 522 7.46 -16.17 7.36
CA GLY A 522 8.78 -16.16 6.75
C GLY A 522 9.82 -16.99 7.48
N LEU A 523 9.83 -16.96 8.81
CA LEU A 523 10.82 -17.71 9.60
C LEU A 523 10.55 -19.20 9.46
N ARG A 524 9.29 -19.61 9.62
CA ARG A 524 8.84 -21.00 9.41
C ARG A 524 9.23 -21.51 8.04
N PHE A 525 8.95 -20.73 6.99
CA PHE A 525 9.25 -21.10 5.61
C PHE A 525 10.75 -21.33 5.40
N HIS A 526 11.60 -20.40 5.84
CA HIS A 526 13.04 -20.54 5.71
C HIS A 526 13.61 -21.73 6.51
N ASN A 527 13.10 -21.95 7.73
CA ASN A 527 13.52 -23.07 8.58
C ASN A 527 13.13 -24.42 7.98
N GLN A 528 11.89 -24.56 7.53
CA GLN A 528 11.41 -25.79 6.90
C GLN A 528 12.06 -26.02 5.54
N TYR A 529 12.31 -24.99 4.73
CA TYR A 529 13.04 -25.13 3.48
C TYR A 529 14.45 -25.68 3.72
N GLY A 530 15.16 -25.16 4.73
CA GLY A 530 16.45 -25.70 5.16
C GLY A 530 16.36 -27.16 5.60
N ALA A 531 15.40 -27.48 6.48
CA ALA A 531 15.18 -28.84 6.95
C ALA A 531 14.86 -29.84 5.82
N TRP A 532 14.13 -29.41 4.78
CA TRP A 532 13.85 -30.24 3.62
C TRP A 532 15.11 -30.52 2.80
N ARG A 533 15.93 -29.49 2.57
CA ARG A 533 17.20 -29.59 1.84
C ARG A 533 18.18 -30.52 2.56
N ASP A 534 18.15 -30.52 3.89
CA ASP A 534 18.97 -31.37 4.74
C ASP A 534 18.38 -32.80 4.91
N GLY A 535 17.24 -33.09 4.26
CA GLY A 535 16.61 -34.41 4.22
C GLY A 535 15.71 -34.75 5.42
N HIS A 536 15.48 -33.82 6.35
CA HIS A 536 14.81 -34.11 7.62
C HIS A 536 13.29 -34.24 7.54
N ILE A 537 12.65 -33.56 6.59
CA ILE A 537 11.18 -33.48 6.51
C ILE A 537 10.60 -33.99 5.17
N GLN A 538 11.43 -34.59 4.31
CA GLN A 538 11.00 -35.07 3.00
C GLN A 538 9.86 -36.10 3.08
N ASN A 539 9.93 -37.01 4.06
CA ASN A 539 8.92 -38.06 4.27
C ASN A 539 7.64 -37.57 4.96
N GLN A 540 7.62 -36.31 5.44
CA GLN A 540 6.48 -35.73 6.16
C GLN A 540 5.63 -34.82 5.26
N MET A 541 6.13 -34.45 4.07
CA MET A 541 5.41 -33.60 3.13
C MET A 541 4.40 -34.39 2.30
N GLY A 542 3.16 -33.89 2.21
CA GLY A 542 2.18 -34.32 1.22
C GLY A 542 1.16 -35.38 1.65
N THR A 543 1.30 -36.00 2.83
CA THR A 543 0.33 -37.02 3.30
C THR A 543 -0.95 -36.43 3.86
N SER A 544 -0.90 -35.23 4.46
CA SER A 544 -2.06 -34.63 5.17
C SER A 544 -2.93 -33.72 4.32
N PHE A 545 -2.54 -33.46 3.06
CA PHE A 545 -3.21 -32.49 2.18
C PHE A 545 -3.13 -32.89 0.69
N SER A 546 -3.02 -34.20 0.39
CA SER A 546 -2.94 -34.72 -0.98
C SER A 546 -4.06 -34.21 -1.89
N ASP A 547 -5.27 -34.12 -1.34
CA ASP A 547 -6.49 -33.78 -2.08
C ASP A 547 -6.54 -32.30 -2.50
N TRP A 548 -5.68 -31.46 -1.92
CA TRP A 548 -5.61 -30.03 -2.21
C TRP A 548 -4.48 -29.66 -3.18
N ARG A 549 -3.66 -30.63 -3.59
CA ARG A 549 -2.49 -30.45 -4.47
C ARG A 549 -2.89 -30.31 -5.94
N LEU A 550 -3.89 -29.47 -6.25
CA LEU A 550 -4.39 -29.31 -7.62
C LEU A 550 -3.30 -28.87 -8.61
N TYR A 551 -2.26 -28.20 -8.12
CA TYR A 551 -1.11 -27.77 -8.90
C TYR A 551 -0.20 -28.91 -9.36
N SER A 552 -0.31 -30.12 -8.81
CA SER A 552 0.54 -31.24 -9.23
C SER A 552 0.23 -31.72 -10.65
N SER A 553 -0.99 -31.49 -11.16
CA SER A 553 -1.39 -31.88 -12.51
C SER A 553 -0.71 -31.06 -13.61
N VAL A 554 -0.30 -29.83 -13.30
CA VAL A 554 0.40 -28.91 -14.21
C VAL A 554 1.90 -28.84 -13.94
N ALA A 555 2.40 -29.64 -12.99
CA ALA A 555 3.83 -29.76 -12.75
C ALA A 555 4.50 -30.41 -13.96
N LYS A 556 5.42 -29.67 -14.60
CA LYS A 556 6.28 -30.26 -15.63
C LYS A 556 7.15 -31.32 -14.97
N THR A 557 7.23 -32.51 -15.56
CA THR A 557 8.24 -33.50 -15.18
C THR A 557 9.60 -32.86 -15.43
N VAL A 558 10.33 -32.56 -14.35
CA VAL A 558 11.68 -31.97 -14.40
C VAL A 558 12.69 -33.05 -14.76
#